data_AF-A0A448Z125-F1
#
_entry.id   AF-A0A448Z125-F1
#
_cell.length_a   1.000
_cell.length_b   1.000
_cell.length_c   1.000
_cell.angle_alpha   90.00
_cell.angle_beta   90.00
_cell.angle_gamma   90.00
#
_symmetry.space_group_name_H-M   'P 1'
#
loop_
_entity.id
_entity.type
_entity.pdbx_description
1 polymer ?
#
loop_
_entity_poly.entity_id
_entity_poly.type
_entity_poly.pdbx_seq_one_letter_code
_entity_poly.pdbx_strand_id
1 'polypeptide(L)'
;MITTRTTDNTGGNASNHVSDSSTPIQPFEWLTSPESIGGLVRTQVLLPSGNGAHAPRALHIGCGSSTVGEYLVQALRFGHVLNVDKDGETLGGMEARWNEMQRAAKQEENPQLASAMEFRCLDYTTERLPEGCADSFDLVVDKSTLDCTLCSDCAATASFLMEIYRTLRRPTCDPIGDANDDSSNGRNGGVYMVVSFHEIDLILPLVRDLPGANWTVTHTTMERQVECVATNARGYGSSSSSSSNDDNFGTAASAERQARKPLNVLIARRERGEPLELDFDAVVGHVQEVNDRWFRDEQPLLTEERISELGRAFGVVVGGSSNHDGHDEAGLPSSPPSEQRTTAAAMGVSRVLPLRDAYGVVFTEAEREHLTFEHFLEDWEAFRLEDASANANEPEGTMDFDLALRFLEANQ
;
A
#
# COMPACT_ATOMS: atom_id res chain seq x y z
N MET A 1 -2.92 31.10 -20.79
CA MET A 1 -1.62 31.47 -21.41
C MET A 1 -0.54 30.81 -20.59
N ILE A 2 -0.19 29.57 -20.95
CA ILE A 2 0.73 28.72 -20.19
C ILE A 2 2.03 28.70 -20.98
N THR A 3 3.07 29.28 -20.39
CA THR A 3 4.41 29.36 -20.95
C THR A 3 5.08 28.00 -20.71
N THR A 4 5.18 27.19 -21.75
CA THR A 4 5.96 25.95 -21.76
C THR A 4 7.44 26.28 -21.57
N ARG A 5 8.05 25.82 -20.47
CA ARG A 5 9.49 25.84 -20.26
C ARG A 5 10.14 24.77 -21.12
N THR A 6 10.77 25.20 -22.21
CA THR A 6 11.73 24.39 -22.97
C THR A 6 13.02 24.32 -22.17
N THR A 7 13.41 23.14 -21.70
CA THR A 7 14.73 22.93 -21.09
C THR A 7 15.76 22.74 -22.19
N ASP A 8 16.53 23.80 -22.45
CA ASP A 8 17.71 23.75 -23.31
C ASP A 8 18.84 22.96 -22.62
N ASN A 9 19.24 21.89 -23.29
CA ASN A 9 20.31 20.98 -22.92
C ASN A 9 21.66 21.65 -23.23
N THR A 10 22.23 22.35 -22.25
CA THR A 10 23.60 22.87 -22.35
C THR A 10 24.57 21.88 -21.71
N GLY A 11 25.46 21.33 -22.54
CA GLY A 11 26.47 20.35 -22.15
C GLY A 11 27.47 20.92 -21.14
N GLY A 12 27.26 20.62 -19.87
CA GLY A 12 28.25 20.72 -18.81
C GLY A 12 28.95 19.38 -18.63
N ASN A 13 30.23 19.32 -18.95
CA ASN A 13 31.08 18.14 -18.80
C ASN A 13 31.40 17.94 -17.30
N ALA A 14 30.44 17.39 -16.55
CA ALA A 14 30.64 17.00 -15.16
C ALA A 14 31.47 15.70 -15.13
N SER A 15 32.66 15.78 -14.54
CA SER A 15 33.48 14.61 -14.25
C SER A 15 32.73 13.71 -13.25
N ASN A 16 32.08 12.67 -13.77
CA ASN A 16 31.43 11.62 -12.99
C ASN A 16 32.49 10.89 -12.16
N HIS A 17 32.68 11.33 -10.93
CA HIS A 17 33.35 10.56 -9.90
C HIS A 17 32.42 9.40 -9.53
N VAL A 18 32.45 8.33 -10.33
CA VAL A 18 31.76 7.07 -10.02
C VAL A 18 32.44 6.53 -8.77
N SER A 19 31.77 6.64 -7.63
CA SER A 19 32.19 6.00 -6.40
C SER A 19 32.00 4.50 -6.58
N ASP A 20 33.11 3.79 -6.76
CA ASP A 20 33.19 2.36 -7.08
C ASP A 20 32.87 1.45 -5.87
N SER A 21 31.89 1.86 -5.06
CA SER A 21 31.51 1.20 -3.81
C SER A 21 30.06 0.74 -3.83
N SER A 22 29.57 0.20 -4.95
CA SER A 22 28.23 -0.38 -4.98
C SER A 22 28.24 -1.74 -4.29
N THR A 23 28.02 -1.75 -2.99
CA THR A 23 27.69 -2.98 -2.25
C THR A 23 26.51 -3.66 -2.95
N PRO A 24 26.58 -4.98 -3.23
CA PRO A 24 25.49 -5.68 -3.90
C PRO A 24 24.16 -5.48 -3.15
N ILE A 25 23.10 -5.14 -3.90
CA ILE A 25 21.77 -4.93 -3.32
C ILE A 25 21.33 -6.20 -2.59
N GLN A 26 20.94 -6.05 -1.33
CA GLN A 26 20.40 -7.16 -0.56
C GLN A 26 18.92 -7.35 -0.89
N PRO A 27 18.48 -8.57 -1.24
CA PRO A 27 17.07 -8.86 -1.41
C PRO A 27 16.29 -8.64 -0.12
N PHE A 28 15.09 -8.07 -0.24
CA PHE A 28 14.21 -7.81 0.88
C PHE A 28 12.76 -8.12 0.54
N GLU A 29 12.08 -8.82 1.45
CA GLU A 29 10.67 -9.20 1.32
C GLU A 29 9.82 -8.53 2.40
N TRP A 30 9.08 -7.48 2.00
CA TRP A 30 8.24 -6.69 2.91
C TRP A 30 7.13 -7.49 3.61
N LEU A 31 6.42 -8.34 2.86
CA LEU A 31 5.22 -9.02 3.33
C LEU A 31 5.39 -10.53 3.45
N THR A 32 5.83 -11.15 2.35
CA THR A 32 5.93 -12.60 2.22
C THR A 32 7.03 -12.95 1.23
N SER A 33 7.54 -14.18 1.33
CA SER A 33 8.46 -14.76 0.37
C SER A 33 7.79 -15.06 -0.99
N PRO A 34 8.55 -15.12 -2.10
CA PRO A 34 8.05 -15.56 -3.41
C PRO A 34 7.49 -16.99 -3.40
N GLU A 35 8.06 -17.88 -2.57
CA GLU A 35 7.62 -19.27 -2.45
C GLU A 35 6.17 -19.37 -1.99
N SER A 36 5.77 -18.49 -1.06
CA SER A 36 4.42 -18.45 -0.50
C SER A 36 3.35 -18.07 -1.53
N ILE A 37 3.67 -17.24 -2.54
CA ILE A 37 2.74 -16.95 -3.64
C ILE A 37 2.76 -18.01 -4.75
N GLY A 38 3.80 -18.85 -4.80
CA GLY A 38 4.02 -19.80 -5.90
C GLY A 38 2.90 -20.83 -6.08
N GLY A 39 2.29 -21.30 -5.00
CA GLY A 39 1.12 -22.21 -5.06
C GLY A 39 -0.09 -21.56 -5.73
N LEU A 40 -0.34 -20.28 -5.42
CA LEU A 40 -1.43 -19.51 -6.00
C LEU A 40 -1.15 -19.22 -7.48
N VAL A 41 0.06 -18.80 -7.84
CA VAL A 41 0.42 -18.56 -9.25
C VAL A 41 0.26 -19.82 -10.10
N ARG A 42 0.69 -20.99 -9.60
CA ARG A 42 0.49 -22.27 -10.31
C ARG A 42 -0.99 -22.58 -10.53
N THR A 43 -1.81 -22.36 -9.52
CA THR A 43 -3.25 -22.67 -9.55
C THR A 43 -4.07 -21.66 -10.34
N GLN A 44 -3.62 -20.41 -10.43
CA GLN A 44 -4.39 -19.35 -11.08
C GLN A 44 -3.88 -19.01 -12.48
N VAL A 45 -2.59 -19.15 -12.74
CA VAL A 45 -1.99 -18.73 -14.02
C VAL A 45 -1.55 -19.93 -14.83
N LEU A 46 -0.87 -20.89 -14.18
CA LEU A 46 -0.18 -21.98 -14.88
C LEU A 46 -0.99 -23.27 -15.00
N LEU A 47 -2.30 -23.25 -14.69
CA LEU A 47 -3.14 -24.42 -14.90
C LEU A 47 -3.01 -24.88 -16.36
N PRO A 48 -3.01 -26.21 -16.60
CA PRO A 48 -2.65 -26.81 -17.88
C PRO A 48 -3.66 -26.43 -18.96
N SER A 49 -3.45 -25.25 -19.53
CA SER A 49 -4.07 -24.82 -20.78
C SER A 49 -3.49 -25.72 -21.85
N GLY A 50 -4.30 -26.66 -22.34
CA GLY A 50 -3.86 -27.78 -23.16
C GLY A 50 -2.82 -27.40 -24.22
N ASN A 51 -1.63 -28.01 -24.13
CA ASN A 51 -0.58 -28.16 -25.14
C ASN A 51 -0.16 -26.95 -26.02
N GLY A 52 -0.51 -25.70 -25.67
CA GLY A 52 -0.33 -24.53 -26.52
C GLY A 52 0.84 -23.59 -26.16
N ALA A 53 2.06 -24.00 -26.53
CA ALA A 53 3.24 -23.28 -27.06
C ALA A 53 3.77 -21.92 -26.53
N HIS A 54 3.07 -21.12 -25.71
CA HIS A 54 3.60 -19.82 -25.28
C HIS A 54 4.00 -19.81 -23.81
N ALA A 55 5.24 -19.41 -23.54
CA ALA A 55 5.72 -19.20 -22.18
C ALA A 55 4.99 -17.97 -21.56
N PRO A 56 4.53 -18.07 -20.30
CA PRO A 56 3.73 -17.01 -19.70
C PRO A 56 4.57 -15.76 -19.44
N ARG A 57 3.92 -14.60 -19.46
CA ARG A 57 4.55 -13.29 -19.23
C ARG A 57 4.04 -12.69 -17.92
N ALA A 58 4.94 -12.16 -17.10
CA ALA A 58 4.59 -11.48 -15.86
C ALA A 58 5.03 -10.01 -15.84
N LEU A 59 4.28 -9.20 -15.12
CA LEU A 59 4.63 -7.86 -14.69
C LEU A 59 4.70 -7.86 -13.16
N HIS A 60 5.82 -7.40 -12.60
CA HIS A 60 6.01 -7.24 -11.15
C HIS A 60 6.14 -5.75 -10.87
N ILE A 61 5.06 -5.14 -10.39
CA ILE A 61 4.95 -3.70 -10.15
C ILE A 61 5.41 -3.36 -8.72
N GLY A 62 6.04 -2.19 -8.58
CA GLY A 62 6.67 -1.77 -7.33
C GLY A 62 7.61 -2.84 -6.78
N CYS A 63 8.47 -3.36 -7.64
CA CYS A 63 9.23 -4.57 -7.36
C CYS A 63 10.24 -4.42 -6.21
N GLY A 64 10.60 -3.20 -5.82
CA GLY A 64 11.59 -2.91 -4.78
C GLY A 64 12.86 -3.72 -5.01
N SER A 65 13.43 -4.35 -3.97
CA SER A 65 14.54 -5.30 -4.11
C SER A 65 14.11 -6.77 -4.05
N SER A 66 12.81 -7.05 -4.18
CA SER A 66 12.20 -8.38 -3.99
C SER A 66 12.69 -9.40 -5.02
N THR A 67 12.69 -10.67 -4.64
CA THR A 67 13.11 -11.78 -5.51
C THR A 67 11.97 -12.46 -6.25
N VAL A 68 10.76 -11.90 -6.18
CA VAL A 68 9.59 -12.44 -6.90
C VAL A 68 9.88 -12.58 -8.40
N GLY A 69 10.48 -11.58 -9.03
CA GLY A 69 10.81 -11.65 -10.46
C GLY A 69 11.74 -12.82 -10.81
N GLU A 70 12.76 -13.05 -9.98
CA GLU A 70 13.71 -14.17 -10.12
C GLU A 70 13.00 -15.52 -9.91
N TYR A 71 12.16 -15.63 -8.89
CA TYR A 71 11.37 -16.82 -8.62
C TYR A 71 10.43 -17.17 -9.78
N LEU A 72 9.74 -16.19 -10.36
CA LEU A 72 8.84 -16.40 -11.50
C LEU A 72 9.59 -16.99 -12.71
N VAL A 73 10.79 -16.50 -13.01
CA VAL A 73 11.61 -17.05 -14.11
C VAL A 73 12.17 -18.43 -13.75
N GLN A 74 12.81 -18.56 -12.60
CA GLN A 74 13.60 -19.75 -12.25
C GLN A 74 12.74 -20.94 -11.82
N ALA A 75 11.79 -20.70 -10.92
CA ALA A 75 10.96 -21.75 -10.32
C ALA A 75 9.66 -21.99 -11.10
N LEU A 76 9.07 -20.93 -11.67
CA LEU A 76 7.78 -21.02 -12.36
C LEU A 76 7.87 -20.98 -13.89
N ARG A 77 9.09 -20.81 -14.45
CA ARG A 77 9.38 -20.88 -15.88
C ARG A 77 8.59 -19.86 -16.71
N PHE A 78 8.38 -18.66 -16.18
CA PHE A 78 7.91 -17.53 -16.97
C PHE A 78 8.93 -17.21 -18.08
N GLY A 79 8.41 -16.97 -19.29
CA GLY A 79 9.26 -16.69 -20.45
C GLY A 79 9.74 -15.25 -20.50
N HIS A 80 9.01 -14.34 -19.86
CA HIS A 80 9.37 -12.94 -19.73
C HIS A 80 8.76 -12.37 -18.45
N VAL A 81 9.56 -11.66 -17.66
CA VAL A 81 9.16 -10.94 -16.46
C VAL A 81 9.67 -9.50 -16.57
N LEU A 82 8.74 -8.55 -16.59
CA LEU A 82 9.06 -7.12 -16.51
C LEU A 82 8.95 -6.69 -15.04
N ASN A 83 10.05 -6.25 -14.44
CA ASN A 83 10.09 -5.66 -13.10
C ASN A 83 10.09 -4.13 -13.24
N VAL A 84 9.21 -3.47 -12.50
CA VAL A 84 9.03 -2.03 -12.57
C VAL A 84 9.03 -1.42 -11.18
N ASP A 85 9.75 -0.32 -11.03
CA ASP A 85 9.77 0.49 -9.81
C ASP A 85 10.05 1.97 -10.17
N LYS A 86 9.75 2.90 -9.27
CA LYS A 86 10.12 4.31 -9.43
C LYS A 86 11.57 4.57 -8.99
N ASP A 87 12.15 3.69 -8.18
CA ASP A 87 13.52 3.80 -7.70
C ASP A 87 14.52 3.18 -8.70
N GLY A 88 15.10 4.04 -9.53
CA GLY A 88 16.13 3.65 -10.50
C GLY A 88 17.42 3.12 -9.88
N GLU A 89 17.78 3.52 -8.66
CA GLU A 89 18.97 3.01 -7.97
C GLU A 89 18.75 1.55 -7.55
N THR A 90 17.61 1.27 -6.91
CA THR A 90 17.20 -0.09 -6.55
C THR A 90 17.14 -1.01 -7.77
N LEU A 91 16.50 -0.56 -8.86
CA LEU A 91 16.43 -1.32 -10.11
C LEU A 91 17.81 -1.61 -10.72
N GLY A 92 18.71 -0.62 -10.73
CA GLY A 92 20.09 -0.82 -11.19
C GLY A 92 20.83 -1.88 -10.37
N GLY A 93 20.61 -1.89 -9.05
CA GLY A 93 21.11 -2.93 -8.16
C GLY A 93 20.54 -4.32 -8.48
N MET A 94 19.24 -4.42 -8.71
CA MET A 94 18.59 -5.69 -9.07
C MET A 94 19.08 -6.24 -10.42
N GLU A 95 19.22 -5.37 -11.42
CA GLU A 95 19.71 -5.75 -12.73
C GLU A 95 21.15 -6.26 -12.65
N ALA A 96 22.01 -5.59 -11.87
CA ALA A 96 23.37 -6.05 -11.60
C ALA A 96 23.38 -7.44 -10.93
N ARG A 97 22.53 -7.64 -9.91
CA ARG A 97 22.33 -8.93 -9.22
C ARG A 97 21.91 -10.03 -10.20
N TRP A 98 20.92 -9.77 -11.04
CA TRP A 98 20.46 -10.73 -12.06
C TRP A 98 21.54 -11.07 -13.07
N ASN A 99 22.27 -10.06 -13.56
CA ASN A 99 23.38 -10.25 -14.50
C ASN A 99 24.53 -11.09 -13.91
N GLU A 100 24.78 -10.98 -12.61
CA GLU A 100 25.73 -11.86 -11.90
C GLU A 100 25.23 -13.31 -11.85
N MET A 101 23.98 -13.52 -11.47
CA MET A 101 23.36 -14.86 -11.48
C MET A 101 23.41 -15.50 -12.87
N GLN A 102 23.17 -14.73 -13.93
CA GLN A 102 23.31 -15.22 -15.30
C GLN A 102 24.74 -15.62 -15.66
N ARG A 103 25.74 -14.83 -15.23
CA ARG A 103 27.16 -15.15 -15.47
C ARG A 103 27.55 -16.46 -14.80
N ALA A 104 27.04 -16.71 -13.59
CA ALA A 104 27.21 -17.99 -12.91
C ALA A 104 26.49 -19.13 -13.66
N ALA A 105 25.22 -18.94 -14.05
CA ALA A 105 24.43 -19.97 -14.73
C ALA A 105 24.91 -20.31 -16.16
N LYS A 106 25.58 -19.39 -16.87
CA LYS A 106 26.18 -19.66 -18.19
C LYS A 106 27.28 -20.73 -18.14
N GLN A 107 27.85 -20.98 -16.96
CA GLN A 107 28.77 -22.09 -16.75
C GLN A 107 28.04 -23.45 -16.76
N GLU A 108 26.69 -23.46 -16.67
CA GLU A 108 25.84 -24.64 -16.50
C GLU A 108 24.90 -24.93 -17.70
N GLU A 109 25.18 -24.38 -18.90
CA GLU A 109 24.46 -24.67 -20.17
C GLU A 109 22.96 -24.32 -20.25
N ASN A 110 22.46 -23.25 -19.59
CA ASN A 110 21.07 -22.79 -19.76
C ASN A 110 20.93 -21.38 -20.40
N PRO A 111 21.04 -21.25 -21.74
CA PRO A 111 21.06 -19.96 -22.43
C PRO A 111 19.71 -19.21 -22.45
N GLN A 112 18.59 -19.85 -22.14
CA GLN A 112 17.25 -19.23 -22.25
C GLN A 112 16.91 -18.26 -21.11
N LEU A 113 17.60 -18.32 -19.97
CA LEU A 113 17.33 -17.40 -18.85
C LEU A 113 17.72 -15.94 -19.14
N ALA A 114 18.63 -15.71 -20.10
CA ALA A 114 19.28 -14.42 -20.23
C ALA A 114 18.33 -13.27 -20.62
N SER A 115 17.34 -13.57 -21.47
CA SER A 115 16.35 -12.60 -21.98
C SER A 115 15.02 -12.64 -21.24
N ALA A 116 14.92 -13.44 -20.17
CA ALA A 116 13.65 -13.68 -19.49
C ALA A 116 13.27 -12.57 -18.50
N MET A 117 14.17 -11.62 -18.22
CA MET A 117 13.93 -10.55 -17.25
C MET A 117 14.26 -9.19 -17.83
N GLU A 118 13.41 -8.22 -17.56
CA GLU A 118 13.56 -6.83 -17.93
C GLU A 118 13.30 -5.94 -16.70
N PHE A 119 14.00 -4.82 -16.61
CA PHE A 119 13.86 -3.84 -15.55
C PHE A 119 13.52 -2.47 -16.16
N ARG A 120 12.57 -1.75 -15.57
CA ARG A 120 12.19 -0.42 -16.04
C ARG A 120 11.88 0.51 -14.88
N CYS A 121 12.54 1.68 -14.90
CA CYS A 121 12.20 2.77 -14.00
C CYS A 121 10.95 3.48 -14.54
N LEU A 122 9.85 3.47 -13.80
CA LEU A 122 8.57 4.06 -14.19
C LEU A 122 7.77 4.45 -12.95
N ASP A 123 7.23 5.66 -12.93
CA ASP A 123 6.24 6.08 -11.94
C ASP A 123 4.81 5.84 -12.44
N TYR A 124 4.15 4.79 -11.96
CA TYR A 124 2.77 4.43 -12.35
C TYR A 124 1.71 5.48 -12.01
N THR A 125 2.04 6.47 -11.18
CA THR A 125 1.10 7.54 -10.83
C THR A 125 1.02 8.60 -11.92
N THR A 126 2.06 8.72 -12.78
CA THR A 126 2.16 9.77 -13.79
C THR A 126 2.55 9.28 -15.18
N GLU A 127 3.08 8.05 -15.29
CA GLU A 127 3.59 7.46 -16.52
C GLU A 127 2.83 6.17 -16.89
N ARG A 128 2.89 5.80 -18.18
CA ARG A 128 2.28 4.57 -18.71
C ARG A 128 3.33 3.66 -19.33
N LEU A 129 3.10 2.35 -19.28
CA LEU A 129 3.92 1.42 -20.04
C LEU A 129 3.68 1.63 -21.55
N PRO A 130 4.71 1.35 -22.39
CA PRO A 130 4.59 1.42 -23.85
C PRO A 130 3.41 0.60 -24.38
N GLU A 131 2.82 1.03 -25.49
CA GLU A 131 1.63 0.38 -26.07
C GLU A 131 1.80 -1.11 -26.36
N GLY A 132 3.02 -1.57 -26.66
CA GLY A 132 3.31 -3.00 -26.84
C GLY A 132 3.13 -3.87 -25.56
N CYS A 133 2.90 -3.24 -24.41
CA CYS A 133 2.60 -3.90 -23.14
C CYS A 133 1.09 -4.08 -22.89
N ALA A 134 0.23 -3.40 -23.66
CA ALA A 134 -1.21 -3.55 -23.55
C ALA A 134 -1.63 -5.00 -23.82
N ASP A 135 -2.55 -5.53 -23.00
CA ASP A 135 -3.11 -6.87 -23.14
C ASP A 135 -2.07 -8.00 -23.26
N SER A 136 -0.91 -7.85 -22.63
CA SER A 136 0.26 -8.69 -22.94
C SER A 136 0.66 -9.66 -21.81
N PHE A 137 0.28 -9.38 -20.56
CA PHE A 137 0.72 -10.14 -19.40
C PHE A 137 -0.31 -11.16 -18.92
N ASP A 138 0.16 -12.38 -18.63
CA ASP A 138 -0.63 -13.43 -18.00
C ASP A 138 -0.84 -13.19 -16.51
N LEU A 139 0.14 -12.50 -15.89
CA LEU A 139 0.18 -12.22 -14.47
C LEU A 139 0.70 -10.80 -14.25
N VAL A 140 0.00 -10.04 -13.42
CA VAL A 140 0.53 -8.84 -12.77
C VAL A 140 0.59 -9.12 -11.28
N VAL A 141 1.79 -9.08 -10.69
CA VAL A 141 2.01 -9.27 -9.24
C VAL A 141 2.25 -7.91 -8.60
N ASP A 142 1.44 -7.63 -7.59
CA ASP A 142 1.51 -6.46 -6.74
C ASP A 142 1.66 -6.89 -5.29
N LYS A 143 2.74 -6.44 -4.66
CA LYS A 143 3.02 -6.71 -3.26
C LYS A 143 3.21 -5.37 -2.55
N SER A 144 2.13 -4.87 -1.96
CA SER A 144 2.03 -3.56 -1.30
C SER A 144 2.28 -2.33 -2.17
N THR A 145 2.24 -2.45 -3.49
CA THR A 145 2.31 -1.25 -4.33
C THR A 145 0.97 -0.50 -4.29
N LEU A 146 -0.16 -1.22 -4.38
CA LEU A 146 -1.48 -0.62 -4.16
C LEU A 146 -1.61 0.01 -2.76
N ASP A 147 -1.05 -0.63 -1.73
CA ASP A 147 -1.03 -0.09 -0.37
C ASP A 147 -0.30 1.27 -0.34
N CYS A 148 0.83 1.38 -1.03
CA CYS A 148 1.57 2.63 -1.14
C CYS A 148 0.82 3.72 -1.94
N THR A 149 0.10 3.35 -3.01
CA THR A 149 -0.65 4.34 -3.81
C THR A 149 -1.86 4.88 -3.05
N LEU A 150 -2.45 4.09 -2.14
CA LEU A 150 -3.55 4.54 -1.27
C LEU A 150 -3.12 5.62 -0.27
N CYS A 151 -1.83 5.70 0.05
CA CYS A 151 -1.26 6.81 0.83
C CYS A 151 -1.02 8.09 -0.01
N SER A 152 -1.27 8.03 -1.32
CA SER A 152 -1.19 9.18 -2.23
C SER A 152 -2.59 9.72 -2.51
N ASP A 153 -2.77 10.55 -3.54
CA ASP A 153 -4.10 10.98 -3.95
C ASP A 153 -4.89 9.89 -4.71
N CYS A 154 -6.21 10.10 -4.82
CA CYS A 154 -7.10 9.16 -5.52
C CYS A 154 -6.78 9.02 -7.01
N ALA A 155 -6.22 10.06 -7.64
CA ALA A 155 -5.85 10.05 -9.06
C ALA A 155 -4.62 9.16 -9.33
N ALA A 156 -3.66 9.13 -8.42
CA ALA A 156 -2.51 8.24 -8.45
C ALA A 156 -2.95 6.76 -8.37
N THR A 157 -3.82 6.43 -7.41
CA THR A 157 -4.39 5.07 -7.28
C THR A 157 -5.24 4.68 -8.49
N ALA A 158 -6.04 5.60 -9.03
CA ALA A 158 -6.82 5.36 -10.24
C ALA A 158 -5.94 5.08 -11.46
N SER A 159 -4.93 5.92 -11.72
CA SER A 159 -3.94 5.72 -12.79
C SER A 159 -3.28 4.35 -12.70
N PHE A 160 -2.87 3.98 -11.49
CA PHE A 160 -2.27 2.68 -11.20
C PHE A 160 -3.22 1.52 -11.57
N LEU A 161 -4.44 1.49 -11.02
CA LEU A 161 -5.41 0.42 -11.27
C LEU A 161 -5.79 0.30 -12.76
N MET A 162 -5.92 1.44 -13.45
CA MET A 162 -6.18 1.46 -14.89
C MET A 162 -5.05 0.85 -15.70
N GLU A 163 -3.80 1.16 -15.36
CA GLU A 163 -2.63 0.60 -16.04
C GLU A 163 -2.51 -0.92 -15.82
N ILE A 164 -2.86 -1.40 -14.63
CA ILE A 164 -2.93 -2.84 -14.36
C ILE A 164 -3.97 -3.49 -15.25
N TYR A 165 -5.20 -2.98 -15.26
CA TYR A 165 -6.25 -3.56 -16.08
C TYR A 165 -5.91 -3.56 -17.58
N ARG A 166 -5.31 -2.46 -18.08
CA ARG A 166 -4.90 -2.31 -19.48
C ARG A 166 -3.84 -3.33 -19.90
N THR A 167 -2.92 -3.70 -19.01
CA THR A 167 -1.77 -4.56 -19.33
C THR A 167 -2.08 -6.05 -19.21
N LEU A 168 -3.14 -6.42 -18.47
CA LEU A 168 -3.63 -7.79 -18.36
C LEU A 168 -4.09 -8.35 -19.70
N ARG A 169 -3.62 -9.54 -20.06
CA ARG A 169 -4.04 -10.26 -21.27
C ARG A 169 -5.56 -10.41 -21.35
N ARG A 170 -6.11 -10.15 -22.53
CA ARG A 170 -7.51 -10.45 -22.83
C ARG A 170 -7.70 -11.94 -23.10
N PRO A 171 -8.84 -12.52 -22.70
CA PRO A 171 -9.24 -13.82 -23.21
C PRO A 171 -9.35 -13.78 -24.74
N THR A 172 -8.71 -14.72 -25.43
CA THR A 172 -8.77 -14.76 -26.90
C THR A 172 -10.06 -15.41 -27.36
N CYS A 173 -10.83 -14.68 -28.17
CA CYS A 173 -11.91 -15.26 -28.97
C CYS A 173 -11.24 -15.89 -30.20
N ASP A 174 -10.90 -17.18 -30.19
CA ASP A 174 -10.41 -17.81 -31.42
C ASP A 174 -11.53 -17.74 -32.47
N PRO A 175 -11.42 -16.90 -33.53
CA PRO A 175 -12.54 -16.64 -34.43
C PRO A 175 -12.80 -17.81 -35.39
N ILE A 176 -11.96 -18.84 -35.35
CA ILE A 176 -11.86 -19.92 -36.34
C ILE A 176 -12.15 -21.29 -35.69
N GLY A 177 -12.50 -21.34 -34.41
CA GLY A 177 -13.01 -22.56 -33.80
C GLY A 177 -14.36 -22.93 -34.43
N ASP A 178 -14.43 -24.11 -35.04
CA ASP A 178 -15.67 -24.69 -35.57
C ASP A 178 -16.80 -24.47 -34.55
N ALA A 179 -17.93 -23.89 -34.97
CA ALA A 179 -19.07 -23.60 -34.10
C ALA A 179 -19.67 -24.85 -33.41
N ASN A 180 -19.13 -26.03 -33.69
CA ASN A 180 -19.52 -27.32 -33.13
C ASN A 180 -18.52 -27.87 -32.09
N ASP A 181 -17.36 -27.24 -31.88
CA ASP A 181 -16.43 -27.68 -30.83
C ASP A 181 -16.81 -27.03 -29.50
N ASP A 182 -17.69 -27.71 -28.77
CA ASP A 182 -18.11 -27.36 -27.41
C ASP A 182 -16.98 -27.53 -26.38
N SER A 183 -15.76 -27.88 -26.83
CA SER A 183 -14.57 -27.79 -25.98
C SER A 183 -14.15 -26.33 -25.84
N SER A 184 -14.84 -25.64 -24.93
CA SER A 184 -14.60 -24.27 -24.48
C SER A 184 -13.24 -24.08 -23.77
N ASN A 185 -12.15 -24.59 -24.34
CA ASN A 185 -10.77 -24.39 -23.88
C ASN A 185 -10.25 -23.01 -24.30
N GLY A 186 -11.10 -21.98 -24.23
CA GLY A 186 -10.68 -20.60 -24.44
C GLY A 186 -9.58 -20.25 -23.43
N ARG A 187 -8.53 -19.57 -23.90
CA ARG A 187 -7.49 -19.09 -22.99
C ARG A 187 -8.10 -18.13 -21.99
N ASN A 188 -7.87 -18.41 -20.70
CA ASN A 188 -8.27 -17.51 -19.63
C ASN A 188 -7.60 -16.15 -19.80
N GLY A 189 -8.28 -15.09 -19.34
CA GLY A 189 -7.67 -13.76 -19.27
C GLY A 189 -6.55 -13.71 -18.22
N GLY A 190 -5.75 -12.65 -18.31
CA GLY A 190 -4.67 -12.36 -17.37
C GLY A 190 -5.18 -12.20 -15.94
N VAL A 191 -4.28 -12.43 -15.00
CA VAL A 191 -4.54 -12.37 -13.55
C VAL A 191 -3.79 -11.21 -12.92
N TYR A 192 -4.49 -10.37 -12.18
CA TYR A 192 -3.90 -9.43 -11.23
C TYR A 192 -3.94 -10.04 -9.83
N MET A 193 -2.76 -10.21 -9.24
CA MET A 193 -2.56 -10.76 -7.90
C MET A 193 -2.07 -9.65 -6.98
N VAL A 194 -2.89 -9.29 -6.00
CA VAL A 194 -2.59 -8.27 -4.99
C VAL A 194 -2.30 -8.95 -3.66
N VAL A 195 -1.15 -8.65 -3.07
CA VAL A 195 -0.81 -9.03 -1.70
C VAL A 195 -0.73 -7.74 -0.87
N SER A 196 -1.67 -7.58 0.06
CA SER A 196 -1.90 -6.35 0.80
C SER A 196 -1.92 -6.59 2.32
N PHE A 197 -1.49 -5.60 3.09
CA PHE A 197 -1.63 -5.58 4.56
C PHE A 197 -2.82 -4.74 5.05
N HIS A 198 -3.50 -4.00 4.18
CA HIS A 198 -4.69 -3.23 4.53
C HIS A 198 -5.87 -4.15 4.89
N GLU A 199 -6.86 -3.58 5.57
CA GLU A 199 -8.09 -4.30 5.90
C GLU A 199 -8.85 -4.71 4.64
N ILE A 200 -9.50 -5.88 4.72
CA ILE A 200 -10.21 -6.43 3.56
C ILE A 200 -11.39 -5.55 3.14
N ASP A 201 -12.02 -4.86 4.09
CA ASP A 201 -13.16 -3.97 3.85
C ASP A 201 -12.77 -2.69 3.09
N LEU A 202 -11.49 -2.36 3.04
CA LEU A 202 -10.92 -1.33 2.17
C LEU A 202 -10.59 -1.90 0.78
N ILE A 203 -9.74 -2.93 0.74
CA ILE A 203 -9.11 -3.38 -0.52
C ILE A 203 -10.06 -4.19 -1.41
N LEU A 204 -10.95 -5.00 -0.83
CA LEU A 204 -11.85 -5.83 -1.65
C LEU A 204 -12.82 -4.99 -2.48
N PRO A 205 -13.56 -4.02 -1.91
CA PRO A 205 -14.46 -3.17 -2.70
C PRO A 205 -13.70 -2.33 -3.74
N LEU A 206 -12.49 -1.86 -3.39
CA LEU A 206 -11.64 -1.09 -4.29
C LEU A 206 -11.34 -1.85 -5.60
N VAL A 207 -10.93 -3.12 -5.49
CA VAL A 207 -10.56 -3.94 -6.66
C VAL A 207 -11.77 -4.62 -7.31
N ARG A 208 -12.69 -5.18 -6.51
CA ARG A 208 -13.85 -5.95 -7.01
C ARG A 208 -14.82 -5.08 -7.78
N ASP A 209 -15.11 -3.89 -7.26
CA ASP A 209 -16.17 -3.04 -7.77
C ASP A 209 -15.61 -1.93 -8.70
N LEU A 210 -14.39 -2.11 -9.22
CA LEU A 210 -13.69 -1.15 -10.09
C LEU A 210 -14.51 -0.81 -11.35
N PRO A 211 -14.94 0.46 -11.55
CA PRO A 211 -15.83 0.84 -12.64
C PRO A 211 -15.28 0.48 -14.02
N GLY A 212 -16.10 -0.25 -14.80
CA GLY A 212 -15.76 -0.68 -16.16
C GLY A 212 -14.83 -1.89 -16.26
N ALA A 213 -14.24 -2.34 -15.14
CA ALA A 213 -13.41 -3.52 -15.13
C ALA A 213 -14.28 -4.79 -15.26
N ASN A 214 -13.97 -5.61 -16.26
CA ASN A 214 -14.61 -6.89 -16.46
C ASN A 214 -13.68 -7.99 -15.96
N TRP A 215 -13.70 -8.22 -14.64
CA TRP A 215 -12.94 -9.29 -14.00
C TRP A 215 -13.73 -9.95 -12.88
N THR A 216 -13.34 -11.17 -12.51
CA THR A 216 -13.78 -11.81 -11.27
C THR A 216 -12.72 -11.67 -10.21
N VAL A 217 -13.12 -11.32 -8.99
CA VAL A 217 -12.20 -11.17 -7.86
C VAL A 217 -12.48 -12.24 -6.81
N THR A 218 -11.43 -12.98 -6.44
CA THR A 218 -11.45 -13.94 -5.34
C THR A 218 -10.48 -13.47 -4.24
N HIS A 219 -10.80 -13.81 -3.00
CA HIS A 219 -10.00 -13.44 -1.83
C HIS A 219 -9.56 -14.68 -1.07
N THR A 220 -8.32 -14.65 -0.60
CA THR A 220 -7.78 -15.58 0.38
C THR A 220 -6.83 -14.83 1.31
N THR A 221 -6.44 -15.45 2.41
CA THR A 221 -5.42 -14.91 3.31
C THR A 221 -4.15 -15.75 3.26
N MET A 222 -3.01 -15.16 3.62
CA MET A 222 -1.76 -15.88 3.87
C MET A 222 -1.03 -15.36 5.11
N GLU A 223 -0.13 -16.16 5.67
CA GLU A 223 0.67 -15.73 6.82
C GLU A 223 1.76 -14.74 6.41
N ARG A 224 1.99 -13.72 7.24
CA ARG A 224 3.04 -12.74 7.02
C ARG A 224 4.42 -13.31 7.35
N GLN A 225 5.29 -13.37 6.34
CA GLN A 225 6.68 -13.81 6.44
C GLN A 225 7.60 -12.64 6.14
N VAL A 226 7.88 -11.81 7.15
CA VAL A 226 8.94 -10.80 7.04
C VAL A 226 10.27 -11.52 7.18
N GLU A 227 10.99 -11.64 6.06
CA GLU A 227 12.30 -12.29 6.03
C GLU A 227 13.35 -11.33 5.47
N CYS A 228 14.40 -11.08 6.26
CA CYS A 228 15.64 -10.54 5.71
C CYS A 228 16.46 -11.72 5.18
N VAL A 229 16.41 -11.93 3.85
CA VAL A 229 17.04 -13.06 3.16
C VAL A 229 18.55 -13.17 3.46
N ALA A 230 19.20 -12.05 3.81
CA ALA A 230 20.62 -11.98 4.16
C ALA A 230 21.03 -12.92 5.33
N THR A 231 20.10 -13.27 6.22
CA THR A 231 20.40 -14.18 7.35
C THR A 231 20.49 -15.65 6.93
N ASN A 232 19.77 -16.06 5.89
CA ASN A 232 19.74 -17.46 5.43
C ASN A 232 20.92 -17.81 4.52
N ALA A 233 21.52 -16.84 3.83
CA ALA A 233 22.64 -17.07 2.91
C ALA A 233 23.95 -17.48 3.62
N ARG A 234 24.09 -17.25 4.93
CA ARG A 234 25.30 -17.63 5.69
C ARG A 234 25.34 -19.10 6.11
N GLY A 235 24.26 -19.86 5.92
CA GLY A 235 24.12 -21.24 6.42
C GLY A 235 24.77 -22.34 5.57
N TYR A 236 25.13 -22.07 4.31
CA TYR A 236 25.53 -23.15 3.38
C TYR A 236 27.04 -23.34 3.18
N GLY A 237 27.91 -22.61 3.88
CA GLY A 237 29.34 -22.66 3.56
C GLY A 237 30.31 -22.16 4.63
N SER A 238 30.31 -22.73 5.83
CA SER A 238 31.53 -22.78 6.67
C SER A 238 31.35 -23.68 7.89
N SER A 239 31.58 -24.97 7.70
CA SER A 239 31.92 -25.87 8.80
C SER A 239 33.40 -25.69 9.15
N SER A 240 33.74 -24.66 9.94
CA SER A 240 35.03 -24.58 10.62
C SER A 240 34.82 -24.31 12.10
N SER A 241 35.12 -25.34 12.88
CA SER A 241 35.08 -25.44 14.33
C SER A 241 35.91 -24.37 15.04
N SER A 242 35.26 -23.58 15.90
CA SER A 242 35.88 -23.10 17.14
C SER A 242 34.81 -22.86 18.20
N SER A 243 34.87 -23.68 19.26
CA SER A 243 34.04 -23.60 20.43
C SER A 243 34.39 -22.40 21.30
N SER A 244 33.42 -21.54 21.60
CA SER A 244 33.43 -20.75 22.83
C SER A 244 31.99 -20.42 23.21
N ASN A 245 31.64 -20.87 24.41
CA ASN A 245 30.35 -20.73 25.08
C ASN A 245 30.02 -19.25 25.30
N ASP A 246 28.85 -18.80 24.84
CA ASP A 246 28.13 -17.65 25.39
C ASP A 246 26.62 -17.80 25.07
N ASP A 247 26.00 -18.75 25.76
CA ASP A 247 24.56 -18.99 25.76
C ASP A 247 23.85 -17.98 26.67
N ASN A 248 23.36 -16.86 26.11
CA ASN A 248 22.32 -16.07 26.79
C ASN A 248 21.40 -15.24 25.87
N PHE A 249 21.18 -15.66 24.62
CA PHE A 249 20.28 -14.97 23.67
C PHE A 249 18.95 -15.72 23.45
N GLY A 250 18.52 -16.54 24.41
CA GLY A 250 17.46 -17.54 24.24
C GLY A 250 16.04 -17.14 24.63
N THR A 251 15.78 -15.92 25.12
CA THR A 251 14.48 -15.58 25.75
C THR A 251 13.66 -14.47 25.08
N ALA A 252 14.21 -13.73 24.10
CA ALA A 252 13.46 -12.69 23.39
C ALA A 252 12.57 -13.23 22.25
N ALA A 253 12.89 -14.38 21.67
CA ALA A 253 12.18 -14.93 20.51
C ALA A 253 10.78 -15.54 20.84
N SER A 254 10.40 -15.64 22.11
CA SER A 254 9.14 -16.27 22.53
C SER A 254 8.00 -15.27 22.78
N ALA A 255 8.32 -14.00 23.10
CA ALA A 255 7.31 -12.97 23.37
C ALA A 255 6.82 -12.25 22.10
N GLU A 256 7.54 -12.39 20.98
CA GLU A 256 7.28 -11.67 19.73
C GLU A 256 6.49 -12.50 18.70
N ARG A 257 5.83 -13.57 19.15
CA ARG A 257 4.66 -14.13 18.44
C ARG A 257 3.39 -13.33 18.78
N GLN A 258 3.50 -11.99 18.80
CA GLN A 258 2.32 -11.17 18.54
C GLN A 258 1.73 -11.73 17.25
N ALA A 259 0.47 -12.16 17.31
CA ALA A 259 -0.23 -12.80 16.21
C ALA A 259 -0.09 -11.90 14.98
N ARG A 260 0.83 -12.25 14.07
CA ARG A 260 1.10 -11.44 12.89
C ARG A 260 -0.21 -11.41 12.13
N LYS A 261 -0.72 -10.19 11.90
CA LYS A 261 -1.94 -10.01 11.14
C LYS A 261 -1.78 -10.73 9.79
N PRO A 262 -2.74 -11.57 9.38
CA PRO A 262 -2.68 -12.24 8.09
C PRO A 262 -2.67 -11.19 6.97
N LEU A 263 -2.03 -11.55 5.86
CA LEU A 263 -2.03 -10.76 4.63
C LEU A 263 -3.27 -11.10 3.81
N ASN A 264 -3.84 -10.09 3.17
CA ASN A 264 -4.92 -10.26 2.21
C ASN A 264 -4.36 -10.52 0.82
N VAL A 265 -4.92 -11.50 0.13
CA VAL A 265 -4.53 -11.87 -1.22
C VAL A 265 -5.76 -11.84 -2.10
N LEU A 266 -5.78 -10.90 -3.04
CA LEU A 266 -6.84 -10.77 -4.02
C LEU A 266 -6.34 -11.26 -5.37
N ILE A 267 -7.17 -12.05 -6.03
CA ILE A 267 -6.88 -12.60 -7.37
C ILE A 267 -8.01 -12.13 -8.26
N ALA A 268 -7.72 -11.13 -9.09
CA ALA A 268 -8.62 -10.56 -10.08
C ALA A 268 -8.31 -11.14 -11.46
N ARG A 269 -9.23 -11.88 -12.06
CA ARG A 269 -9.07 -12.51 -13.38
C ARG A 269 -9.90 -11.77 -14.41
N ARG A 270 -9.25 -11.27 -15.45
CA ARG A 270 -9.94 -10.61 -16.57
C ARG A 270 -10.87 -11.58 -17.30
N GLU A 271 -12.11 -11.18 -17.49
CA GLU A 271 -13.14 -11.96 -18.14
C GLU A 271 -13.31 -11.57 -19.62
N ARG A 272 -14.09 -12.38 -20.35
CA ARG A 272 -14.39 -12.14 -21.75
C ARG A 272 -15.38 -10.98 -21.83
N GLY A 273 -15.07 -9.96 -22.61
CA GLY A 273 -15.94 -8.83 -22.84
C GLY A 273 -15.39 -7.91 -23.91
N GLU A 274 -16.17 -6.90 -24.26
CA GLU A 274 -15.73 -5.87 -25.19
C GLU A 274 -14.52 -5.10 -24.62
N PRO A 275 -13.60 -4.63 -25.48
CA PRO A 275 -12.55 -3.71 -25.09
C PRO A 275 -13.16 -2.44 -24.48
N LEU A 276 -13.21 -2.36 -23.17
CA LEU A 276 -13.59 -1.15 -22.46
C LEU A 276 -12.31 -0.55 -21.88
N GLU A 277 -11.92 0.60 -22.42
CA GLU A 277 -11.03 1.51 -21.71
C GLU A 277 -11.78 1.98 -20.46
N LEU A 278 -11.12 1.90 -19.31
CA LEU A 278 -11.73 2.35 -18.07
C LEU A 278 -11.87 3.88 -18.11
N ASP A 279 -12.96 4.39 -17.57
CA ASP A 279 -13.20 5.82 -17.45
C ASP A 279 -12.43 6.36 -16.23
N PHE A 280 -11.48 7.26 -16.47
CA PHE A 280 -10.58 7.76 -15.42
C PHE A 280 -11.35 8.43 -14.28
N ASP A 281 -12.28 9.32 -14.61
CA ASP A 281 -13.04 10.09 -13.61
C ASP A 281 -13.94 9.16 -12.77
N ALA A 282 -14.57 8.16 -13.40
CA ALA A 282 -15.34 7.15 -12.68
C ALA A 282 -14.47 6.31 -11.74
N VAL A 283 -13.26 5.93 -12.16
CA VAL A 283 -12.33 5.20 -11.30
C VAL A 283 -11.85 6.07 -10.14
N VAL A 284 -11.51 7.35 -10.38
CA VAL A 284 -11.14 8.30 -9.30
C VAL A 284 -12.27 8.44 -8.29
N GLY A 285 -13.51 8.66 -8.77
CA GLY A 285 -14.68 8.77 -7.90
C GLY A 285 -14.92 7.51 -7.07
N HIS A 286 -14.71 6.33 -7.65
CA HIS A 286 -14.80 5.05 -6.93
C HIS A 286 -13.72 4.89 -5.86
N VAL A 287 -12.46 5.21 -6.18
CA VAL A 287 -11.35 5.17 -5.19
C VAL A 287 -11.69 6.08 -4.02
N GLN A 288 -12.16 7.30 -4.31
CA GLN A 288 -12.55 8.25 -3.27
C GLN A 288 -13.73 7.74 -2.44
N GLU A 289 -14.81 7.27 -3.07
CA GLU A 289 -15.98 6.74 -2.35
C GLU A 289 -15.61 5.57 -1.41
N VAL A 290 -14.74 4.66 -1.87
CA VAL A 290 -14.29 3.52 -1.06
C VAL A 290 -13.43 3.98 0.13
N ASN A 291 -12.50 4.91 -0.10
CA ASN A 291 -11.66 5.49 0.96
C ASN A 291 -12.51 6.25 1.98
N ASP A 292 -13.35 7.18 1.53
CA ASP A 292 -14.23 8.00 2.38
C ASP A 292 -15.13 7.13 3.25
N ARG A 293 -15.72 6.07 2.67
CA ARG A 293 -16.53 5.11 3.42
C ARG A 293 -15.70 4.40 4.48
N TRP A 294 -14.51 3.92 4.14
CA TRP A 294 -13.66 3.19 5.08
C TRP A 294 -13.21 4.07 6.25
N PHE A 295 -12.75 5.30 5.97
CA PHE A 295 -12.38 6.24 7.03
C PHE A 295 -13.59 6.69 7.85
N ARG A 296 -14.77 6.81 7.26
CA ARG A 296 -15.98 7.16 8.02
C ARG A 296 -16.47 6.02 8.92
N ASP A 297 -16.54 4.81 8.38
CA ASP A 297 -17.27 3.70 8.99
C ASP A 297 -16.35 2.77 9.81
N GLU A 298 -15.12 2.51 9.33
CA GLU A 298 -14.22 1.48 9.88
C GLU A 298 -13.01 2.05 10.64
N GLN A 299 -12.51 3.22 10.24
CA GLN A 299 -11.40 3.92 10.90
C GLN A 299 -11.72 5.41 11.10
N PRO A 300 -12.79 5.75 11.84
CA PRO A 300 -13.14 7.15 12.09
C PRO A 300 -12.00 7.87 12.80
N LEU A 301 -11.50 8.95 12.17
CA LEU A 301 -10.51 9.83 12.80
C LEU A 301 -11.05 10.35 14.15
N LEU A 302 -12.36 10.60 14.24
CA LEU A 302 -13.06 11.07 15.43
C LEU A 302 -13.90 9.97 16.09
N THR A 303 -13.27 9.18 16.97
CA THR A 303 -14.00 8.29 17.89
C THR A 303 -14.58 9.08 19.07
N GLU A 304 -15.61 8.55 19.75
CA GLU A 304 -16.14 9.16 20.99
C GLU A 304 -15.06 9.36 22.06
N GLU A 305 -14.11 8.42 22.13
CA GLU A 305 -12.95 8.49 23.02
C GLU A 305 -12.05 9.66 22.65
N ARG A 306 -11.68 9.80 21.37
CA ARG A 306 -10.84 10.91 20.89
C ARG A 306 -11.53 12.26 21.08
N ILE A 307 -12.83 12.35 20.77
CA ILE A 307 -13.63 13.57 21.02
C ILE A 307 -13.57 13.94 22.51
N SER A 308 -13.70 12.96 23.40
CA SER A 308 -13.61 13.17 24.85
C SER A 308 -12.20 13.59 25.29
N GLU A 309 -11.15 13.05 24.68
CA GLU A 309 -9.76 13.45 24.93
C GLU A 309 -9.47 14.87 24.48
N LEU A 310 -9.88 15.23 23.26
CA LEU A 310 -9.80 16.58 22.74
C LEU A 310 -10.55 17.55 23.66
N GLY A 311 -11.77 17.19 24.07
CA GLY A 311 -12.55 17.99 25.02
C GLY A 311 -11.77 18.28 26.30
N ARG A 312 -11.19 17.25 26.92
CA ARG A 312 -10.35 17.42 28.12
C ARG A 312 -9.13 18.32 27.86
N ALA A 313 -8.46 18.15 26.73
CA ALA A 313 -7.27 18.93 26.38
C ALA A 313 -7.58 20.42 26.13
N PHE A 314 -8.73 20.72 25.53
CA PHE A 314 -9.26 22.08 25.37
C PHE A 314 -10.00 22.59 26.62
N GLY A 315 -9.96 21.86 27.75
CA GLY A 315 -10.58 22.27 29.02
C GLY A 315 -12.11 22.22 29.02
N VAL A 316 -12.72 21.55 28.03
CA VAL A 316 -14.16 21.28 27.95
C VAL A 316 -14.46 20.05 28.79
N VAL A 317 -15.30 20.23 29.81
CA VAL A 317 -15.86 19.11 30.58
C VAL A 317 -16.98 18.51 29.73
N VAL A 318 -16.66 17.52 28.89
CA VAL A 318 -17.67 16.72 28.20
C VAL A 318 -18.47 15.99 29.27
N GLY A 319 -19.72 16.41 29.45
CA GLY A 319 -20.63 15.84 30.44
C GLY A 319 -20.93 14.39 30.10
N GLY A 320 -20.05 13.48 30.51
CA GLY A 320 -20.26 12.05 30.41
C GLY A 320 -21.54 11.72 31.18
N SER A 321 -22.63 11.52 30.44
CA SER A 321 -23.85 10.95 30.98
C SER A 321 -23.59 9.47 31.22
N SER A 322 -22.77 9.17 32.23
CA SER A 322 -22.75 7.85 32.83
C SER A 322 -24.09 7.67 33.52
N ASN A 323 -25.10 7.27 32.73
CA ASN A 323 -26.26 6.54 33.23
C ASN A 323 -25.74 5.20 33.74
N HIS A 324 -25.04 5.24 34.87
CA HIS A 324 -24.75 4.06 35.65
C HIS A 324 -26.04 3.76 36.39
N ASP A 325 -26.92 3.00 35.72
CA ASP A 325 -28.16 2.50 36.31
C ASP A 325 -27.82 1.82 37.64
N GLY A 326 -28.42 2.37 38.69
CA GLY A 326 -28.14 2.04 40.07
C GLY A 326 -28.39 0.56 40.36
N HIS A 327 -27.35 -0.13 40.78
CA HIS A 327 -27.51 -1.21 41.72
C HIS A 327 -27.35 -0.65 43.13
N ASP A 328 -28.48 -0.54 43.82
CA ASP A 328 -28.60 -0.29 45.25
C ASP A 328 -27.68 -1.23 46.04
N GLU A 329 -26.68 -0.69 46.73
CA GLU A 329 -26.13 -1.35 47.90
C GLU A 329 -26.04 -0.38 49.08
N ALA A 330 -26.73 -0.78 50.14
CA ALA A 330 -27.09 0.04 51.27
C ALA A 330 -25.94 0.21 52.26
N GLY A 331 -25.65 1.48 52.58
CA GLY A 331 -25.37 1.91 53.94
C GLY A 331 -23.90 1.95 54.37
N LEU A 332 -23.42 3.14 54.72
CA LEU A 332 -22.85 3.51 56.04
C LEU A 332 -22.35 4.98 56.02
N PRO A 333 -22.14 5.63 57.18
CA PRO A 333 -22.52 7.02 57.37
C PRO A 333 -21.36 8.02 57.49
N SER A 334 -21.66 9.24 57.02
CA SER A 334 -21.34 10.57 57.58
C SER A 334 -19.90 10.86 58.08
N SER A 335 -19.24 11.79 57.40
CA SER A 335 -18.10 12.57 57.88
C SER A 335 -18.09 13.98 57.21
N PRO A 336 -17.42 14.97 57.81
CA PRO A 336 -17.94 16.34 58.03
C PRO A 336 -17.61 17.38 56.93
N PRO A 337 -18.13 18.63 57.06
CA PRO A 337 -18.28 19.55 55.94
C PRO A 337 -17.12 20.54 55.77
N SER A 338 -17.10 21.10 54.55
CA SER A 338 -16.69 22.46 54.18
C SER A 338 -15.19 22.81 54.21
N GLU A 339 -14.53 22.57 53.08
CA GLU A 339 -13.59 23.55 52.52
C GLU A 339 -14.14 24.08 51.19
N GLN A 340 -14.05 25.39 51.04
CA GLN A 340 -14.65 26.20 49.99
C GLN A 340 -14.09 25.85 48.61
N ARG A 341 -14.79 24.97 47.89
CA ARG A 341 -14.65 24.83 46.43
C ARG A 341 -15.17 26.13 45.79
N THR A 342 -14.26 26.91 45.24
CA THR A 342 -14.53 28.05 44.38
C THR A 342 -15.43 27.65 43.22
N THR A 343 -16.67 28.15 43.22
CA THR A 343 -17.75 27.88 42.26
C THR A 343 -17.55 28.59 40.90
N ALA A 344 -16.31 28.71 40.43
CA ALA A 344 -16.00 29.30 39.12
C ALA A 344 -15.97 28.27 37.96
N ALA A 345 -16.25 27.00 38.25
CA ALA A 345 -16.21 25.89 37.28
C ALA A 345 -17.53 25.68 36.48
N ALA A 346 -18.47 26.63 36.51
CA ALA A 346 -19.83 26.43 35.98
C ALA A 346 -20.14 27.16 34.66
N MET A 347 -19.16 27.81 34.03
CA MET A 347 -19.31 28.33 32.67
C MET A 347 -18.31 27.60 31.79
N GLY A 348 -18.77 26.60 31.04
CA GLY A 348 -17.98 25.79 30.11
C GLY A 348 -17.43 26.59 28.95
N VAL A 349 -16.54 27.53 29.24
CA VAL A 349 -15.81 28.29 28.23
C VAL A 349 -14.70 27.38 27.70
N SER A 350 -14.83 26.92 26.45
CA SER A 350 -13.76 26.19 25.77
C SER A 350 -12.50 27.04 25.78
N ARG A 351 -11.35 26.43 26.12
CA ARG A 351 -10.06 27.10 26.00
C ARG A 351 -9.78 27.30 24.51
N VAL A 352 -9.32 28.49 24.15
CA VAL A 352 -8.78 28.79 22.82
C VAL A 352 -7.27 28.57 22.86
N LEU A 353 -6.73 27.76 21.97
CA LEU A 353 -5.30 27.44 21.88
C LEU A 353 -4.66 28.11 20.64
N PRO A 354 -3.40 28.57 20.72
CA PRO A 354 -2.61 28.86 19.53
C PRO A 354 -2.50 27.62 18.63
N LEU A 355 -2.48 27.79 17.30
CA LEU A 355 -2.46 26.66 16.34
C LEU A 355 -1.34 25.65 16.59
N ARG A 356 -0.15 26.09 17.01
CA ARG A 356 0.97 25.19 17.33
C ARG A 356 0.68 24.29 18.53
N ASP A 357 0.00 24.83 19.54
CA ASP A 357 -0.41 24.06 20.71
C ASP A 357 -1.59 23.15 20.35
N ALA A 358 -2.54 23.65 19.55
CA ALA A 358 -3.67 22.88 19.05
C ALA A 358 -3.20 21.67 18.22
N TYR A 359 -2.22 21.84 17.32
CA TYR A 359 -1.61 20.73 16.56
C TYR A 359 -1.06 19.62 17.46
N GLY A 360 -0.43 19.98 18.59
CA GLY A 360 0.07 19.00 19.56
C GLY A 360 -1.03 18.24 20.33
N VAL A 361 -2.26 18.77 20.32
CA VAL A 361 -3.44 18.18 20.96
C VAL A 361 -4.29 17.39 19.95
N VAL A 362 -4.49 17.96 18.76
CA VAL A 362 -5.33 17.43 17.68
C VAL A 362 -4.74 16.15 17.11
N PHE A 363 -3.42 16.12 16.92
CA PHE A 363 -2.71 14.97 16.35
C PHE A 363 -1.91 14.25 17.43
N THR A 364 -1.98 12.93 17.43
CA THR A 364 -1.17 12.02 18.23
C THR A 364 0.31 12.10 17.82
N GLU A 365 1.20 11.55 18.64
CA GLU A 365 2.63 11.53 18.31
C GLU A 365 2.91 10.79 16.99
N ALA A 366 2.25 9.66 16.75
CA ALA A 366 2.40 8.88 15.53
C ALA A 366 1.87 9.63 14.29
N GLU A 367 0.72 10.31 14.39
CA GLU A 367 0.21 11.13 13.27
C GLU A 367 1.17 12.27 12.92
N ARG A 368 1.80 12.90 13.93
CA ARG A 368 2.78 13.99 13.72
C ARG A 368 4.10 13.53 13.12
N GLU A 369 4.41 12.24 13.09
CA GLU A 369 5.54 11.71 12.33
C GLU A 369 5.30 11.79 10.83
N HIS A 370 4.03 11.78 10.41
CA HIS A 370 3.62 11.77 9.01
C HIS A 370 3.03 13.11 8.53
N LEU A 371 2.36 13.85 9.42
CA LEU A 371 1.79 15.16 9.13
C LEU A 371 2.59 16.22 9.88
N THR A 372 3.52 16.91 9.21
CA THR A 372 4.29 17.97 9.87
C THR A 372 3.42 19.19 10.18
N PHE A 373 3.92 20.07 11.05
CA PHE A 373 3.19 21.30 11.39
C PHE A 373 2.94 22.19 10.16
N GLU A 374 3.87 22.19 9.20
CA GLU A 374 3.75 22.94 7.94
C GLU A 374 2.60 22.41 7.08
N HIS A 375 2.48 21.09 6.91
CA HIS A 375 1.37 20.47 6.18
C HIS A 375 0.02 20.77 6.87
N PHE A 376 -0.02 20.67 8.21
CA PHE A 376 -1.20 21.08 8.97
C PHE A 376 -1.61 22.54 8.71
N LEU A 377 -0.66 23.46 8.56
CA LEU A 377 -0.99 24.86 8.25
C LEU A 377 -1.55 25.02 6.84
N GLU A 378 -1.06 24.25 5.86
CA GLU A 378 -1.62 24.24 4.50
C GLU A 378 -3.07 23.76 4.50
N ASP A 379 -3.35 22.65 5.19
CA ASP A 379 -4.72 22.10 5.34
C ASP A 379 -5.63 23.06 6.11
N TRP A 380 -5.09 23.70 7.15
CA TRP A 380 -5.80 24.70 7.94
C TRP A 380 -6.20 25.92 7.10
N GLU A 381 -5.31 26.42 6.24
CA GLU A 381 -5.60 27.53 5.35
C GLU A 381 -6.66 27.14 4.30
N ALA A 382 -6.58 25.94 3.74
CA ALA A 382 -7.59 25.41 2.82
C ALA A 382 -8.96 25.30 3.49
N PHE A 383 -9.02 24.70 4.68
CA PHE A 383 -10.24 24.59 5.49
C PHE A 383 -10.86 25.96 5.77
N ARG A 384 -10.04 26.96 6.13
CA ARG A 384 -10.51 28.34 6.38
C ARG A 384 -11.06 29.03 5.15
N LEU A 385 -10.53 28.73 3.96
CA LEU A 385 -11.04 29.27 2.69
C LEU A 385 -12.42 28.71 2.37
N GLU A 386 -12.66 27.44 2.67
CA GLU A 386 -13.95 26.78 2.47
C GLU A 386 -14.98 27.19 3.54
N ASP A 387 -14.55 27.29 4.79
CA ASP A 387 -15.37 27.68 5.95
C ASP A 387 -15.55 29.21 6.06
N ALA A 388 -15.10 29.99 5.07
CA ALA A 388 -15.17 31.45 5.06
C ALA A 388 -16.60 32.02 5.25
N SER A 389 -17.62 31.18 5.08
CA SER A 389 -19.02 31.54 5.35
C SER A 389 -19.42 31.48 6.83
N ALA A 390 -18.69 30.76 7.69
CA ALA A 390 -19.14 30.42 9.02
C ALA A 390 -18.81 31.49 10.09
N ASN A 391 -17.63 32.13 10.10
CA ASN A 391 -17.28 33.13 11.13
C ASN A 391 -16.10 34.06 10.75
N ALA A 392 -16.42 35.28 10.31
CA ALA A 392 -15.41 36.33 10.03
C ALA A 392 -14.75 36.94 11.30
N ASN A 393 -15.22 36.56 12.50
CA ASN A 393 -14.78 37.16 13.77
C ASN A 393 -13.83 36.27 14.59
N GLU A 394 -13.45 35.09 14.09
CA GLU A 394 -12.53 34.21 14.81
C GLU A 394 -11.09 34.76 14.75
N PRO A 395 -10.35 34.73 15.86
CA PRO A 395 -8.98 35.22 15.88
C PRO A 395 -8.08 34.34 15.00
N GLU A 396 -7.39 34.97 14.04
CA GLU A 396 -6.38 34.31 13.21
C GLU A 396 -5.32 33.61 14.07
N GLY A 397 -4.94 32.40 13.70
CA GLY A 397 -3.87 31.66 14.39
C GLY A 397 -4.31 30.99 15.69
N THR A 398 -5.61 30.86 15.93
CA THR A 398 -6.14 30.14 17.11
C THR A 398 -7.19 29.10 16.73
N MET A 399 -7.35 28.10 17.60
CA MET A 399 -8.31 27.01 17.46
C MET A 399 -8.95 26.73 18.82
N ASP A 400 -10.27 26.57 18.85
CA ASP A 400 -11.01 26.05 20.00
C ASP A 400 -11.47 24.61 19.75
N PHE A 401 -12.16 24.02 20.71
CA PHE A 401 -12.60 22.62 20.62
C PHE A 401 -13.54 22.37 19.43
N ASP A 402 -14.55 23.23 19.24
CA ASP A 402 -15.55 23.04 18.18
C ASP A 402 -14.91 23.21 16.79
N LEU A 403 -13.98 24.15 16.66
CA LEU A 403 -13.22 24.37 15.44
C LEU A 403 -12.25 23.22 15.15
N ALA A 404 -11.64 22.62 16.17
CA ALA A 404 -10.81 21.42 16.02
C ALA A 404 -11.64 20.22 15.53
N LEU A 405 -12.86 20.03 16.05
CA LEU A 405 -13.75 18.97 15.58
C LEU A 405 -14.16 19.19 14.13
N ARG A 406 -14.63 20.39 13.76
CA ARG A 406 -14.99 20.69 12.37
C ARG A 406 -13.81 20.55 11.41
N PHE A 407 -12.61 20.95 11.82
CA PHE A 407 -11.40 20.74 11.04
C PHE A 407 -11.12 19.25 10.83
N LEU A 408 -11.19 18.43 11.88
CA LEU A 408 -10.99 16.99 11.75
C LEU A 408 -12.11 16.30 10.96
N GLU A 409 -13.36 16.76 11.05
CA GLU A 409 -14.48 16.26 10.23
C GLU A 409 -14.32 16.61 8.75
N ALA A 410 -13.78 17.79 8.43
CA ALA A 410 -13.54 18.21 7.05
C ALA A 410 -12.34 17.52 6.40
N ASN A 411 -11.45 16.92 7.22
CA ASN A 411 -10.25 16.18 6.76
C ASN A 411 -10.39 14.66 6.97
N GLN A 412 -11.60 14.16 7.23
CA GLN A 412 -11.98 12.75 7.10
C GLN A 412 -12.40 12.45 5.68
#